data_AF-A0AAV1SFP1-F1
#
_entry.id   AF-A0AAV1SFP1-F1
#
_cell.length_a   1.000
_cell.length_b   1.000
_cell.length_c   1.000
_cell.angle_alpha   90.00
_cell.angle_beta   90.00
_cell.angle_gamma   90.00
#
_symmetry.space_group_name_H-M   'P 1'
#
loop_
_entity.id
_entity.type
_entity.pdbx_description
1 polymer ?
#
loop_
_entity_poly.entity_id
_entity_poly.type
_entity_poly.pdbx_seq_one_letter_code
_entity_poly.pdbx_strand_id
1 'polypeptide(L)'
;MEEDVIPSLRATLETQDDITELELSFEDNRLEGSFLKKGTPYSFWAFFPNGVLTGAKGFSLSSYGSEVSTVEPFLIDEKKITEKHIVFWVEKRLAAQGIIPVWKR
;
A
#
# COMPACT_ATOMS: atom_id res chain seq x y z
N MET A 1 -12.67 9.34 -6.23
CA MET A 1 -12.47 7.89 -6.02
C MET A 1 -11.00 7.53 -6.09
N GLU A 2 -10.27 7.88 -7.15
CA GLU A 2 -8.80 7.72 -7.20
C GLU A 2 -8.07 8.88 -6.48
N GLU A 3 -8.61 10.10 -6.61
CA GLU A 3 -8.02 11.34 -6.08
C GLU A 3 -7.95 11.42 -4.54
N ASP A 4 -8.76 10.61 -3.83
CA ASP A 4 -8.82 10.59 -2.35
C ASP A 4 -7.95 9.48 -1.72
N VAL A 5 -7.48 8.50 -2.52
CA VAL A 5 -6.62 7.40 -2.03
C VAL A 5 -5.27 7.94 -1.60
N ILE A 6 -4.65 8.75 -2.47
CA ILE A 6 -3.32 9.32 -2.25
C ILE A 6 -3.30 10.17 -0.97
N PRO A 7 -4.13 11.21 -0.80
CA PRO A 7 -4.10 12.05 0.41
C PRO A 7 -4.43 11.26 1.68
N SER A 8 -5.36 10.28 1.62
CA SER A 8 -5.71 9.44 2.77
C SER A 8 -4.55 8.54 3.20
N LEU A 9 -3.91 7.87 2.25
CA LEU A 9 -2.76 7.01 2.52
C LEU A 9 -1.55 7.84 2.97
N ARG A 10 -1.36 9.00 2.35
CA ARG A 10 -0.32 9.95 2.71
C ARG A 10 -0.44 10.37 4.16
N ALA A 11 -1.60 10.85 4.58
CA ALA A 11 -1.84 11.27 5.97
C ALA A 11 -1.60 10.14 6.97
N THR A 12 -1.98 8.91 6.61
CA THR A 12 -1.77 7.71 7.44
C THR A 12 -0.29 7.38 7.61
N LEU A 13 0.49 7.44 6.53
CA LEU A 13 1.92 7.15 6.54
C LEU A 13 2.72 8.32 7.15
N GLU A 14 2.34 9.58 6.91
CA GLU A 14 2.92 10.77 7.53
C GLU A 14 2.63 10.84 9.04
N THR A 15 1.61 10.14 9.55
CA THR A 15 1.38 9.98 10.99
C THR A 15 2.48 9.12 11.65
N GLN A 16 3.25 8.36 10.87
CA GLN A 16 4.35 7.54 11.39
C GLN A 16 5.62 8.40 11.46
N ASP A 17 6.11 8.71 12.67
CA ASP A 17 7.35 9.47 12.88
C ASP A 17 8.60 8.81 12.24
N ASP A 18 8.53 7.51 11.97
CA ASP A 18 9.62 6.73 11.40
C ASP A 18 9.69 6.79 9.86
N ILE A 19 8.70 7.40 9.19
CA ILE A 19 8.57 7.46 7.73
C ILE A 19 8.89 8.87 7.22
N THR A 20 9.84 8.96 6.29
CA THR A 20 10.25 10.19 5.61
C THR A 20 10.31 9.97 4.09
N GLU A 21 10.34 11.04 3.30
CA GLU A 21 10.44 10.96 1.83
C GLU A 21 9.34 10.10 1.20
N LEU A 22 8.11 10.28 1.68
CA LEU A 22 6.95 9.58 1.17
C LEU A 22 6.51 10.13 -0.19
N GLU A 23 6.58 9.28 -1.21
CA GLU A 23 6.02 9.52 -2.53
C GLU A 23 4.94 8.47 -2.81
N LEU A 24 3.81 8.92 -3.34
CA LEU A 24 2.66 8.08 -3.67
C LEU A 24 2.15 8.46 -5.05
N SER A 25 1.92 7.47 -5.89
CA SER A 25 1.41 7.62 -7.25
C SER A 25 0.30 6.61 -7.49
N PHE A 26 -0.78 7.03 -8.13
CA PHE A 26 -1.86 6.15 -8.56
C PHE A 26 -2.02 6.30 -10.07
N GLU A 27 -1.58 5.30 -10.82
CA GLU A 27 -1.61 5.32 -12.29
C GLU A 27 -2.04 3.95 -12.82
N ASP A 28 -2.89 3.92 -13.85
CA ASP A 28 -3.34 2.68 -14.52
C ASP A 28 -3.95 1.62 -13.57
N ASN A 29 -4.71 2.06 -12.56
CA ASN A 29 -5.21 1.21 -11.48
C ASN A 29 -4.12 0.49 -10.67
N ARG A 30 -2.92 1.06 -10.63
CA ARG A 30 -1.81 0.64 -9.80
C ARG A 30 -1.49 1.75 -8.81
N LEU A 31 -1.58 1.43 -7.53
CA LEU A 31 -1.09 2.29 -6.46
C LEU A 31 0.37 1.93 -6.21
N GLU A 32 1.25 2.90 -6.39
CA GLU A 32 2.67 2.78 -6.09
C GLU A 32 3.02 3.74 -4.95
N GLY A 33 3.92 3.32 -4.09
CA GLY A 33 4.41 4.16 -3.02
C GLY A 33 5.84 3.84 -2.67
N SER A 34 6.63 4.88 -2.42
CA SER A 34 8.00 4.79 -1.95
C SER A 34 8.15 5.66 -0.72
N PHE A 35 8.87 5.15 0.28
CA PHE A 35 9.16 5.89 1.49
C PHE A 35 10.42 5.38 2.16
N LEU A 36 11.06 6.24 2.93
CA LEU A 36 12.23 5.91 3.73
C LEU A 36 11.77 5.66 5.17
N LYS A 37 11.97 4.45 5.69
CA LYS A 37 11.69 4.14 7.09
C LYS A 37 12.98 3.87 7.86
N LYS A 38 13.26 4.65 8.90
CA LYS A 38 14.49 4.52 9.73
C LYS A 38 15.79 4.41 8.90
N GLY A 39 15.89 5.16 7.79
CA GLY A 39 17.04 5.10 6.89
C GLY A 39 17.00 3.99 5.84
N THR A 40 15.96 3.16 5.80
CA THR A 40 15.78 2.08 4.82
C THR A 40 14.75 2.48 3.76
N PRO A 41 15.10 2.49 2.47
CA PRO A 41 14.13 2.75 1.41
C PRO A 41 13.22 1.53 1.20
N TYR A 42 11.92 1.77 1.28
CA TYR A 42 10.86 0.84 0.98
C TYR A 42 10.08 1.32 -0.23
N SER A 43 9.63 0.37 -1.04
CA SER A 43 8.76 0.63 -2.19
C SER A 43 7.71 -0.45 -2.25
N PHE A 44 6.46 -0.08 -2.48
CA PHE A 44 5.36 -1.01 -2.64
C PHE A 44 4.53 -0.65 -3.86
N TRP A 45 3.89 -1.67 -4.43
CA TRP A 45 2.88 -1.48 -5.44
C TRP A 45 1.70 -2.41 -5.18
N ALA A 46 0.51 -1.90 -5.45
CA ALA A 46 -0.74 -2.62 -5.36
C ALA A 46 -1.49 -2.45 -6.68
N PHE A 47 -1.78 -3.57 -7.36
CA PHE A 47 -2.43 -3.57 -8.67
C PHE A 47 -3.90 -3.99 -8.58
N PHE A 48 -4.78 -3.23 -9.23
CA PHE A 48 -6.22 -3.39 -9.23
C PHE A 48 -6.75 -3.49 -10.66
N PRO A 49 -6.84 -4.68 -11.28
CA PRO A 49 -7.30 -4.78 -12.67
C PRO A 49 -8.75 -4.30 -12.83
N ASN A 50 -8.91 -3.11 -13.42
CA ASN A 50 -10.11 -2.58 -14.09
C ASN A 50 -11.43 -2.56 -13.30
N GLY A 51 -11.39 -2.47 -11.97
CA GLY A 51 -12.60 -2.39 -11.14
C GLY A 51 -13.46 -3.67 -11.12
N VAL A 52 -13.01 -4.76 -11.75
CA VAL A 52 -13.67 -6.07 -11.71
C VAL A 52 -12.96 -6.97 -10.70
N LEU A 53 -13.70 -7.32 -9.65
CA LEU A 53 -13.19 -7.89 -8.40
C LEU A 53 -12.78 -9.37 -8.47
N THR A 54 -12.83 -10.00 -9.64
CA THR A 54 -12.44 -11.40 -9.85
C THR A 54 -11.05 -11.58 -10.43
N GLY A 55 -10.34 -10.48 -10.72
CA GLY A 55 -8.98 -10.52 -11.27
C GLY A 55 -7.90 -10.76 -10.21
N ALA A 56 -6.73 -11.22 -10.66
CA ALA A 56 -5.54 -11.36 -9.81
C ALA A 56 -5.15 -9.98 -9.23
N LYS A 57 -5.21 -9.87 -7.90
CA LYS A 57 -4.77 -8.70 -7.15
C LYS A 57 -3.34 -8.96 -6.69
N GLY A 58 -2.42 -8.08 -7.07
CA GLY A 58 -1.03 -8.17 -6.66
C GLY A 58 -0.72 -7.08 -5.67
N PHE A 59 -0.28 -7.45 -4.47
CA PHE A 59 0.47 -6.56 -3.61
C PHE A 59 1.92 -7.02 -3.60
N SER A 60 2.84 -6.09 -3.72
CA SER A 60 4.24 -6.40 -3.52
C SER A 60 4.95 -5.26 -2.81
N LEU A 61 5.95 -5.64 -2.03
CA LEU A 61 6.72 -4.78 -1.17
C LEU A 61 8.19 -5.17 -1.34
N SER A 62 9.01 -4.18 -1.65
CA SER A 62 10.45 -4.28 -1.75
C SER A 62 11.11 -3.38 -0.73
N SER A 63 12.23 -3.84 -0.19
CA SER A 63 13.17 -3.05 0.61
C SER A 63 14.52 -3.03 -0.09
N TYR A 64 15.29 -1.95 0.03
CA TYR A 64 16.66 -1.84 -0.52
C TYR A 64 16.77 -1.97 -2.05
N GLY A 65 15.68 -1.73 -2.81
CA GLY A 65 15.69 -1.85 -4.27
C GLY A 65 15.93 -3.28 -4.79
N SER A 66 15.89 -4.29 -3.93
CA SER A 66 15.98 -5.69 -4.33
C SER A 66 14.63 -6.17 -4.88
N GLU A 67 14.67 -6.98 -5.93
CA GLU A 67 13.52 -7.47 -6.67
C GLU A 67 12.45 -8.05 -5.73
N VAL A 68 11.22 -7.61 -5.97
CA VAL A 68 9.98 -8.03 -5.30
C VAL A 68 9.90 -9.56 -5.24
N SER A 69 10.23 -10.14 -4.09
CA SER A 69 10.32 -11.60 -3.95
C SER A 69 8.98 -12.30 -3.74
N THR A 70 7.87 -11.57 -3.58
CA THR A 70 6.56 -12.19 -3.38
C THR A 70 5.43 -11.27 -3.88
N VAL A 71 4.64 -11.77 -4.83
CA VAL A 71 3.33 -11.20 -5.16
C VAL A 71 2.32 -11.90 -4.26
N GLU A 72 1.82 -11.20 -3.25
CA GLU A 72 0.85 -11.76 -2.32
C GLU A 72 -0.58 -11.46 -2.79
N PRO A 73 -1.50 -12.44 -2.76
CA PRO A 73 -2.91 -12.17 -2.98
C PRO A 73 -3.44 -11.27 -1.85
N PHE A 74 -4.18 -10.25 -2.22
CA PHE A 74 -4.64 -9.18 -1.33
C PHE A 74 -6.13 -8.94 -1.57
N LEU A 75 -6.90 -8.56 -0.53
CA LEU A 75 -8.35 -8.29 -0.62
C LEU A 75 -9.22 -9.49 -1.05
N ILE A 76 -9.53 -10.38 -0.09
CA ILE A 76 -10.19 -11.67 -0.35
C ILE A 76 -11.74 -11.57 -0.46
N ASP A 77 -12.42 -10.59 0.16
CA ASP A 77 -13.89 -10.74 0.36
C ASP A 77 -14.74 -9.47 0.21
N GLU A 78 -14.30 -8.46 -0.55
CA GLU A 78 -15.11 -7.25 -0.73
C GLU A 78 -15.72 -7.14 -2.13
N LYS A 79 -17.06 -7.18 -2.17
CA LYS A 79 -17.88 -6.96 -3.37
C LYS A 79 -17.83 -5.53 -3.92
N LYS A 80 -17.25 -4.57 -3.18
CA LYS A 80 -17.01 -3.18 -3.59
C LYS A 80 -15.75 -2.67 -2.87
N ILE A 81 -14.64 -2.57 -3.58
CA ILE A 81 -13.45 -1.90 -3.07
C ILE A 81 -13.63 -0.40 -3.21
N THR A 82 -13.59 0.32 -2.09
CA THR A 82 -13.51 1.79 -2.06
C THR A 82 -12.09 2.22 -1.69
N GLU A 83 -11.77 3.50 -1.86
CA GLU A 83 -10.46 4.07 -1.49
C GLU A 83 -10.01 3.68 -0.08
N LYS A 84 -10.97 3.68 0.87
CA LYS A 84 -10.74 3.34 2.28
C LYS A 84 -10.27 1.91 2.45
N HIS A 85 -10.76 0.99 1.63
CA HIS A 85 -10.35 -0.42 1.71
C HIS A 85 -8.95 -0.62 1.14
N ILE A 86 -8.58 0.12 0.09
CA ILE A 86 -7.21 0.12 -0.44
C ILE A 86 -6.25 0.60 0.65
N VAL A 87 -6.51 1.77 1.24
CA VAL A 87 -5.70 2.34 2.32
C VAL A 87 -5.59 1.36 3.49
N PHE A 88 -6.74 0.88 3.97
CA PHE A 88 -6.83 -0.07 5.09
C PHE A 88 -5.99 -1.32 4.86
N TRP A 89 -6.05 -1.90 3.67
CA TRP A 89 -5.33 -3.13 3.41
C TRP A 89 -3.84 -2.90 3.17
N VAL A 90 -3.44 -1.80 2.52
CA VAL A 90 -2.01 -1.44 2.36
C VAL A 90 -1.40 -1.26 3.75
N GLU A 91 -2.09 -0.52 4.60
CA GLU A 91 -1.71 -0.34 5.99
C GLU A 91 -1.60 -1.68 6.72
N LYS A 92 -2.61 -2.55 6.60
CA LYS A 92 -2.60 -3.89 7.19
C LYS A 92 -1.41 -4.74 6.73
N ARG A 93 -0.99 -4.65 5.45
CA ARG A 93 0.18 -5.37 4.94
C ARG A 93 1.48 -4.79 5.44
N LEU A 94 1.63 -3.46 5.43
CA LEU A 94 2.79 -2.80 6.01
C LEU A 94 2.93 -3.15 7.51
N ALA A 95 1.81 -3.21 8.23
CA ALA A 95 1.79 -3.59 9.64
C ALA A 95 2.15 -5.07 9.84
N ALA A 96 1.63 -5.97 9.01
CA ALA A 96 1.96 -7.40 9.04
C ALA A 96 3.45 -7.67 8.76
N GLN A 97 4.07 -6.83 7.93
CA GLN A 97 5.51 -6.86 7.62
C GLN A 97 6.36 -6.15 8.69
N GLY A 98 5.76 -5.60 9.75
CA GLY A 98 6.46 -4.85 10.80
C GLY A 98 6.98 -3.48 10.37
N ILE A 99 6.53 -2.97 9.21
CA ILE A 99 6.90 -1.65 8.70
C ILE A 99 6.15 -0.55 9.46
N ILE A 100 4.91 -0.75 9.83
CA ILE A 100 4.21 0.21 10.69
C ILE A 100 3.72 -0.53 11.94
N PRO A 101 3.58 0.17 13.08
CA PRO A 101 2.98 -0.42 14.26
C PRO A 101 1.59 -0.97 13.91
N VAL A 102 1.35 -2.25 14.26
CA VAL A 102 0.02 -2.85 14.18
C VAL A 102 -0.89 -2.06 15.11
N TRP A 103 -2.02 -1.57 14.59
CA TRP A 103 -2.98 -0.74 15.33
C TRP A 103 -3.12 -1.16 16.79
N LYS A 104 -2.82 -0.24 17.71
CA LYS A 104 -3.44 -0.30 19.03
C LYS A 104 -4.85 0.25 18.88
N ARG A 105 -5.81 -0.64 19.13
CA ARG A 105 -7.26 -0.39 19.26
C ARG A 105 -7.62 0.97 19.85
#